data_AF-A0A4U1L3G8-F1
#
_entry.id   AF-A0A4U1L3G8-F1
#
_cell.length_a   1.000
_cell.length_b   1.000
_cell.length_c   1.000
_cell.angle_alpha   90.00
_cell.angle_beta   90.00
_cell.angle_gamma   90.00
#
_symmetry.space_group_name_H-M   'P 1'
#
loop_
_entity.id
_entity.type
_entity.pdbx_description
1 polymer ?
#
loop_
_entity_poly.entity_id
_entity_poly.type
_entity_poly.pdbx_seq_one_letter_code
_entity_poly.pdbx_strand_id
1 'polypeptide(L)'
;MNTDLDQALARLADIDEHPGLATIDASVFNGIRANRTSVGTGLGATALAAVGAIALGAASAGPLSTPAAAAPLDPFGIANPLAPSTLLLADR
;
A
#
# COMPACT_ATOMS: atom_id res chain seq x y z
N MET A 1 -3.36 -51.40 -10.27
CA MET A 1 -4.14 -51.11 -9.04
C MET A 1 -5.11 -50.02 -9.41
N ASN A 2 -6.39 -50.35 -9.54
CA ASN A 2 -7.41 -49.35 -9.83
C ASN A 2 -7.81 -48.76 -8.48
N THR A 3 -7.53 -47.48 -8.24
CA THR A 3 -7.81 -46.86 -6.95
C THR A 3 -9.31 -46.53 -6.87
N ASP A 4 -9.85 -46.43 -5.66
CA ASP A 4 -11.24 -45.97 -5.47
C ASP A 4 -11.48 -44.60 -6.13
N LEU A 5 -10.42 -43.78 -6.24
CA LEU A 5 -10.44 -42.49 -6.90
C LEU A 5 -10.65 -42.62 -8.42
N ASP A 6 -9.97 -43.56 -9.07
CA ASP A 6 -10.18 -43.85 -10.50
C ASP A 6 -11.62 -44.30 -10.77
N GLN A 7 -12.17 -45.12 -9.87
CA GLN A 7 -13.56 -45.58 -9.99
C GLN A 7 -14.57 -44.47 -9.72
N ALA A 8 -14.28 -43.56 -8.78
CA ALA A 8 -15.10 -42.39 -8.51
C ALA A 8 -15.08 -41.39 -9.68
N LEU A 9 -13.91 -41.16 -10.29
CA LEU A 9 -13.77 -40.30 -11.47
C LEU A 9 -14.46 -40.90 -12.70
N ALA A 10 -14.37 -42.23 -12.90
CA ALA A 10 -15.09 -42.90 -13.98
C ALA A 10 -16.61 -42.76 -13.83
N ARG A 11 -17.14 -42.84 -12.60
CA ARG A 11 -18.57 -42.58 -12.35
C ARG A 11 -18.94 -41.13 -12.60
N LEU A 12 -18.09 -40.17 -12.23
CA LEU A 12 -18.32 -38.75 -12.48
C LEU A 12 -18.33 -38.42 -13.97
N ALA A 13 -17.46 -39.07 -14.75
CA ALA A 13 -17.37 -38.90 -16.20
C ALA A 13 -18.60 -39.42 -16.96
N ASP A 14 -19.36 -40.34 -16.36
CA ASP A 14 -20.57 -40.93 -16.94
C ASP A 14 -21.84 -40.11 -16.60
N ILE A 15 -21.72 -39.04 -15.81
CA ILE A 15 -22.84 -38.15 -15.48
C ILE A 15 -23.02 -37.13 -16.60
N ASP A 16 -24.24 -37.05 -17.14
CA ASP A 16 -24.62 -36.01 -18.08
C ASP A 16 -24.36 -34.61 -17.52
N GLU A 17 -23.81 -33.74 -18.38
CA GLU A 17 -23.43 -32.40 -17.97
C GLU A 17 -24.66 -31.63 -17.45
N HIS A 18 -24.56 -31.17 -16.19
CA HIS A 18 -25.67 -30.48 -15.56
C HIS A 18 -25.93 -29.14 -16.27
N PRO A 19 -27.17 -28.84 -16.71
CA PRO A 19 -27.48 -27.65 -17.53
C PRO A 19 -27.16 -26.33 -16.82
N GLY A 20 -27.08 -26.35 -15.49
CA GLY A 20 -26.63 -25.20 -14.69
C GLY A 20 -25.18 -24.79 -14.98
N LEU A 21 -24.28 -25.72 -15.33
CA LEU A 21 -22.87 -25.42 -15.61
C LEU A 21 -22.71 -24.50 -16.81
N ALA A 22 -23.51 -24.72 -17.87
CA ALA A 22 -23.54 -23.87 -19.06
C ALA A 22 -23.96 -22.41 -18.77
N THR A 23 -24.61 -22.16 -17.63
CA THR A 23 -25.05 -20.81 -17.24
C THR A 23 -24.06 -20.09 -16.31
N ILE A 24 -23.06 -20.80 -15.78
CA ILE A 24 -22.08 -20.23 -14.84
C ILE A 24 -21.31 -19.09 -15.50
N ASP A 25 -20.79 -19.28 -16.71
CA ASP A 25 -20.03 -18.25 -17.42
C ASP A 25 -20.84 -16.96 -17.60
N ALA A 26 -22.08 -17.09 -18.05
CA ALA A 26 -22.98 -15.95 -18.22
C ALA A 26 -23.26 -15.24 -16.88
N SER A 27 -23.45 -16.01 -15.80
CA SER A 27 -23.69 -15.44 -14.46
C SER A 27 -22.46 -14.68 -13.93
N VAL A 28 -21.25 -15.21 -14.14
CA VAL A 28 -19.98 -14.60 -13.72
C VAL A 28 -19.74 -13.33 -14.52
N PHE A 29 -19.86 -13.37 -15.85
CA PHE A 29 -19.66 -12.18 -16.68
C PHE A 29 -20.69 -11.09 -16.39
N ASN A 30 -21.94 -11.47 -16.09
CA ASN A 30 -22.96 -10.53 -15.67
C ASN A 30 -22.62 -9.88 -14.32
N GLY A 31 -22.14 -10.67 -13.35
CA GLY A 31 -21.66 -10.17 -12.05
C GLY A 31 -20.48 -9.20 -12.18
N ILE A 32 -19.48 -9.53 -13.00
CA ILE A 32 -18.33 -8.64 -13.27
C ILE A 32 -18.80 -7.34 -13.91
N ARG A 33 -19.70 -7.42 -14.89
CA ARG A 33 -20.24 -6.22 -15.56
C ARG A 33 -20.98 -5.34 -14.57
N ALA A 34 -21.88 -5.90 -13.76
CA ALA A 34 -22.62 -5.18 -12.73
C ALA A 34 -21.67 -4.50 -11.72
N ASN A 35 -20.61 -5.19 -11.29
CA ASN A 35 -19.62 -4.63 -10.38
C ASN A 35 -18.86 -3.45 -11.00
N ARG A 36 -18.47 -3.54 -12.28
CA ARG A 36 -17.83 -2.41 -12.98
C ARG A 36 -18.75 -1.20 -13.11
N THR A 37 -20.04 -1.41 -13.33
CA THR A 37 -21.02 -0.30 -13.37
C THR A 37 -21.11 0.41 -12.02
N SER A 38 -21.04 -0.33 -10.91
CA SER A 38 -20.99 0.24 -9.55
C SER A 38 -19.73 1.08 -9.30
N VAL A 39 -18.58 0.66 -9.85
CA VAL A 39 -17.33 1.45 -9.78
C VAL A 39 -17.40 2.70 -10.65
N GLY A 40 -18.14 2.68 -11.76
CA GLY A 40 -18.35 3.82 -12.65
C GLY A 40 -18.99 5.03 -11.95
N THR A 41 -19.88 4.80 -10.98
CA THR A 41 -20.51 5.86 -10.16
C THR A 41 -19.55 6.42 -9.10
N GLY A 42 -18.48 5.68 -8.77
CA GLY A 42 -17.50 6.06 -7.74
C GLY A 42 -16.36 6.96 -8.22
N LEU A 43 -16.05 6.95 -9.53
CA LEU A 43 -14.97 7.78 -10.11
C LEU A 43 -15.18 9.29 -9.90
N GLY A 44 -16.43 9.76 -9.97
CA GLY A 44 -16.75 11.16 -9.70
C GLY A 44 -16.55 11.52 -8.22
N ALA A 45 -16.94 10.62 -7.31
CA ALA A 45 -16.81 10.83 -5.88
C ALA A 45 -15.35 10.76 -5.41
N THR A 46 -14.54 9.83 -5.95
CA THR A 46 -13.11 9.73 -5.64
C THR A 46 -12.32 10.89 -6.23
N ALA A 47 -12.65 11.34 -7.44
CA ALA A 47 -12.05 12.55 -8.02
C ALA A 47 -12.38 13.80 -7.18
N LEU A 48 -13.64 13.95 -6.76
CA LEU A 48 -14.07 15.05 -5.90
C LEU A 48 -13.35 15.02 -4.54
N ALA A 49 -13.21 13.83 -3.93
CA ALA A 49 -12.49 13.66 -2.68
C ALA A 49 -10.99 13.99 -2.83
N ALA A 50 -10.36 13.57 -3.94
CA ALA A 50 -8.97 13.90 -4.22
C ALA A 50 -8.76 15.41 -4.38
N VAL A 51 -9.60 16.09 -5.15
CA VAL A 51 -9.55 17.55 -5.32
C VAL A 51 -9.78 18.25 -3.98
N GLY A 52 -10.77 17.80 -3.20
CA GLY A 52 -11.05 18.35 -1.87
C GLY A 52 -9.89 18.19 -0.89
N ALA A 53 -9.22 17.03 -0.88
CA ALA A 53 -8.05 16.79 -0.04
C ALA A 53 -6.87 17.70 -0.41
N ILE A 54 -6.63 17.90 -1.72
CA ILE A 54 -5.59 18.81 -2.21
C ILE A 54 -5.91 20.25 -1.80
N ALA A 55 -7.16 20.70 -2.01
CA ALA A 55 -7.59 22.05 -1.66
C ALA A 55 -7.49 22.31 -0.15
N LEU A 56 -7.92 21.34 0.67
CA LEU A 56 -7.84 21.45 2.13
C LEU A 56 -6.39 21.44 2.61
N GLY A 57 -5.53 20.60 2.03
CA GLY A 57 -4.09 20.59 2.30
C GLY A 57 -3.42 21.92 1.95
N ALA A 58 -3.75 22.49 0.80
CA ALA A 58 -3.25 23.81 0.39
C ALA A 58 -3.75 24.94 1.29
N ALA A 59 -5.02 24.91 1.71
CA ALA A 59 -5.61 25.93 2.59
C ALA A 59 -5.11 25.83 4.04
N SER A 60 -4.78 24.63 4.52
CA SER A 60 -4.26 24.38 5.87
C SER A 60 -2.74 24.46 5.97
N ALA A 61 -2.03 24.62 4.86
CA ALA A 61 -0.60 24.88 4.85
C ALA A 61 -0.35 26.27 5.47
N GLY A 62 -0.08 26.28 6.78
CA GLY A 62 0.40 27.45 7.49
C GLY A 62 1.74 27.94 6.91
N PRO A 63 2.21 29.13 7.33
CA PRO A 63 3.51 29.64 6.92
C PRO A 63 4.61 28.59 7.16
N LEU A 64 5.48 28.38 6.16
CA LEU A 64 6.62 27.47 6.27
C LEU A 64 7.40 27.83 7.54
N SER A 65 7.36 26.95 8.54
CA SER A 65 8.13 27.14 9.76
C SER A 65 9.60 27.34 9.39
N THR A 66 10.20 28.41 9.89
CA THR A 66 11.64 28.61 9.78
C THR A 66 12.37 27.37 10.30
N PRO A 67 13.37 26.84 9.58
CA PRO A 67 14.14 25.70 10.06
C PRO A 67 14.68 26.02 11.45
N ALA A 68 14.42 25.15 12.42
CA ALA A 68 14.93 25.32 13.76
C ALA A 68 16.46 25.32 13.68
N ALA A 69 17.06 26.48 13.96
CA ALA A 69 18.50 26.57 14.14
C ALA A 69 18.82 25.83 15.46
N ALA A 70 19.28 24.58 15.35
CA ALA A 70 19.85 23.89 16.48
C ALA A 70 21.06 24.70 16.94
N ALA A 71 21.03 25.20 18.19
CA ALA A 71 22.23 25.73 18.81
C ALA A 71 23.30 24.63 18.77
N PRO A 72 24.54 24.91 18.34
CA PRO A 72 25.61 23.94 18.41
C PRO A 72 25.77 23.51 19.87
N LEU A 73 25.38 22.26 20.18
CA LEU A 73 25.73 21.61 21.43
C LEU A 73 27.19 21.18 21.31
N ASP A 74 28.10 22.16 21.26
CA ASP A 74 29.51 21.91 21.42
C ASP A 74 29.85 21.97 22.91
N PRO A 75 30.02 20.81 23.59
CA PRO A 75 30.36 20.78 25.01
C PRO A 75 31.76 21.36 25.30
N PHE A 76 32.57 21.65 24.27
CA PHE A 76 33.92 22.19 24.41
C PHE A 76 34.05 23.62 23.85
N GLY A 77 32.92 24.33 23.79
CA GLY A 77 32.78 25.74 23.40
C GLY A 77 34.10 26.50 23.28
N ILE A 78 34.39 26.86 22.03
CA ILE A 78 35.52 27.62 21.46
C ILE A 78 36.23 26.71 20.45
N ALA A 79 36.15 27.09 19.17
CA ALA A 79 36.93 26.56 18.07
C ALA A 79 38.43 26.84 18.26
N ASN A 80 39.04 26.22 19.27
CA ASN A 80 40.46 26.22 19.50
C ASN A 80 40.98 24.83 19.10
N PRO A 81 41.75 24.69 18.02
CA PRO A 81 42.35 23.41 17.67
C PRO A 81 43.34 23.06 18.78
N LEU A 82 42.89 22.27 19.75
CA LEU A 82 43.74 21.68 20.77
C LEU A 82 44.83 20.91 20.04
N ALA A 83 46.09 21.29 20.25
CA ALA A 83 47.22 20.63 19.61
C ALA A 83 47.20 19.13 19.97
N PRO A 84 47.51 18.21 19.04
CA PRO A 84 47.36 16.77 19.25
C PRO A 84 48.14 16.20 20.45
N SER A 85 49.07 16.96 21.03
CA SER A 85 49.78 16.61 22.26
C SER A 85 48.90 16.63 23.53
N THR A 86 47.73 17.28 23.52
CA THR A 86 46.83 17.27 24.68
C THR A 86 46.11 15.93 24.86
N LEU A 87 45.99 15.10 23.82
CA LEU A 87 45.47 13.73 23.93
C LEU A 87 46.43 12.81 24.69
N LEU A 88 47.75 12.97 24.51
CA LEU A 88 48.77 12.15 25.17
C LEU A 88 48.89 12.42 26.68
N LEU A 89 48.41 13.57 27.16
CA LEU A 89 48.38 13.90 28.59
C LEU A 89 47.18 13.30 29.32
N ALA A 90 46.10 12.94 28.61
CA ALA A 90 44.88 12.40 29.21
C ALA A 90 44.91 10.87 29.35
N ASP A 91 45.83 10.18 28.68
CA ASP A 91 45.97 8.71 28.68
C ASP A 91 46.99 8.19 29.73
N ARG A 92 47.41 9.05 30.66
CA ARG A 92 48.30 8.69 31.78
C ARG A 92 47.65 9.02 33.12
#